data_AF-A0A950A7J4-F1
#
_entry.id   AF-A0A950A7J4-F1
#
_cell.length_a   1.000
_cell.length_b   1.000
_cell.length_c   1.000
_cell.angle_alpha   90.00
_cell.angle_beta   90.00
_cell.angle_gamma   90.00
#
_symmetry.space_group_name_H-M   'P 1'
#
loop_
_entity.id
_entity.type
_entity.pdbx_description
1 polymer ?
#
loop_
_entity_poly.entity_id
_entity_poly.type
_entity_poly.pdbx_seq_one_letter_code
_entity_poly.pdbx_strand_id
1 'polypeptide(L)'
;EGLKNTEIADRLGIKRTTAGIWRSRFAGHRVDGLLDEPRPGRPRTITDGRVEEVIVKTLESTPKDATHWSTRSMAREVGLPQSARARGRAVRG
;
A
#
# COMPACT_ATOMS: atom_id res chain seq x y z
N GLU A 1 27.09 19.64 25.11
CA GLU A 1 27.05 20.50 23.91
C GLU A 1 25.91 20.07 23.01
N GLY A 2 25.26 21.00 22.31
CA GLY A 2 24.15 20.66 21.40
C GLY A 2 24.20 21.53 20.16
N LEU A 3 24.30 20.89 18.99
CA LEU A 3 24.19 21.57 17.70
C LEU A 3 22.73 22.01 17.46
N LYS A 4 22.52 23.05 16.63
CA LYS A 4 21.21 23.44 16.11
C LYS A 4 20.78 22.51 14.98
N ASN A 5 19.48 22.47 14.69
CA ASN A 5 18.94 21.62 13.61
C ASN A 5 19.47 22.02 12.23
N THR A 6 19.79 23.29 12.02
CA THR A 6 20.46 23.78 10.80
C THR A 6 21.86 23.19 10.66
N GLU A 7 22.68 23.25 11.70
CA GLU A 7 24.04 22.70 11.66
C GLU A 7 24.06 21.18 11.42
N ILE A 8 23.10 20.46 12.02
CA ILE A 8 22.91 19.02 11.79
C ILE A 8 22.46 18.75 10.36
N ALA A 9 21.52 19.56 9.86
CA ALA A 9 21.00 19.42 8.51
C ALA A 9 22.08 19.65 7.45
N ASP A 10 22.88 20.70 7.61
CA ASP A 10 23.97 21.05 6.70
C ASP A 10 25.04 19.96 6.70
N ARG A 11 25.43 19.44 7.87
CA ARG A 11 26.42 18.37 7.99
C ARG A 11 25.96 17.04 7.38
N LEU A 12 24.67 16.73 7.47
CA LEU A 12 24.10 15.46 7.00
C LEU A 12 23.48 15.54 5.60
N GLY A 13 23.43 16.73 4.99
CA GLY A 13 22.78 16.94 3.70
C GLY A 13 21.27 16.67 3.72
N ILE A 14 20.61 16.86 4.86
CA ILE A 14 19.17 16.61 5.03
C ILE A 14 18.40 17.92 5.22
N LYS A 15 17.08 17.86 5.14
CA LYS A 15 16.24 19.01 5.48
C LYS A 15 16.29 19.27 6.99
N ARG A 16 16.29 20.54 7.39
CA ARG A 16 16.14 20.98 8.80
C ARG A 16 14.96 20.32 9.51
N THR A 17 13.85 20.12 8.80
CA THR A 17 12.65 19.44 9.32
C THR A 17 12.93 17.97 9.68
N THR A 18 13.67 17.25 8.84
CA THR A 18 14.11 15.87 9.11
C THR A 18 14.98 15.80 10.37
N ALA A 19 15.96 16.70 10.49
CA ALA A 19 16.80 16.78 11.69
C ALA A 19 15.97 17.04 12.97
N GLY A 20 14.96 17.91 12.89
CA GLY A 20 14.05 18.19 13.99
C GLY A 20 13.21 16.98 14.41
N ILE A 21 12.63 16.25 13.44
CA ILE A 21 11.84 15.04 13.69
C ILE A 21 12.70 13.98 14.37
N TRP A 22 13.89 13.70 13.84
CA TRP A 22 14.77 12.67 14.39
C TRP A 22 15.21 13.00 15.81
N ARG A 23 15.53 14.26 16.09
CA ARG A 23 15.88 14.69 17.46
C ARG A 23 14.72 14.59 18.44
N SER A 24 13.53 14.98 18.02
CA SER A 24 12.33 14.87 18.86
C SER A 24 12.04 13.40 19.19
N ARG A 25 12.14 12.51 18.18
CA ARG A 25 11.95 11.07 18.36
C ARG A 25 13.04 10.47 19.26
N PHE A 26 14.30 10.83 19.04
CA PHE A 26 15.41 10.36 19.88
C PHE A 26 15.31 10.85 21.32
N ALA A 27 14.83 12.07 21.55
CA ALA A 27 14.64 12.59 22.90
C ALA A 27 13.60 11.78 23.70
N GLY A 28 12.51 11.35 23.06
CA GLY A 28 11.45 10.57 23.71
C GLY A 28 11.70 9.06 23.77
N HIS A 29 12.27 8.49 22.71
CA HIS A 29 12.34 7.04 22.52
C HIS A 29 13.76 6.52 22.26
N ARG A 30 14.78 7.38 22.40
CA ARG A 30 16.19 7.04 22.15
C ARG A 30 16.35 6.43 20.75
N VAL A 31 17.18 5.39 20.63
CA VAL A 31 17.44 4.72 19.35
C VAL A 31 16.17 4.09 18.77
N ASP A 32 15.26 3.59 19.61
CA ASP A 32 14.00 2.98 19.16
C ASP A 32 13.11 3.97 18.40
N GLY A 33 13.19 5.26 18.74
CA GLY A 33 12.48 6.33 18.02
C GLY A 33 12.98 6.58 16.60
N LEU A 34 14.12 6.02 16.22
CA LEU A 34 14.70 6.18 14.89
C LEU A 34 14.42 4.97 13.98
N LEU A 35 13.81 3.91 14.51
CA LEU A 35 13.41 2.75 13.73
C LEU A 35 12.27 3.11 12.76
N ASP A 36 12.25 2.42 11.62
CA ASP A 36 11.10 2.47 10.74
C ASP A 36 9.90 1.84 11.44
N GLU A 37 8.86 2.64 11.63
CA GLU A 37 7.58 2.12 12.09
C GLU A 37 7.00 1.20 11.01
N PRO A 38 6.33 0.09 11.40
CA PRO A 38 5.54 -0.68 10.45
C PRO A 38 4.66 0.28 9.67
N ARG A 39 4.72 0.19 8.34
CA ARG A 39 3.87 0.99 7.45
C ARG A 39 2.68 0.11 7.05
N PRO A 40 1.67 -0.08 7.92
CA PRO A 40 0.51 -0.88 7.55
C PRO A 40 -0.10 -0.22 6.31
N GLY A 41 -0.11 -0.96 5.21
CA GLY A 41 -0.78 -0.52 4.00
C GLY A 41 -2.26 -0.28 4.25
N ARG A 42 -2.96 0.28 3.26
CA ARG A 42 -4.41 0.48 3.34
C ARG A 42 -5.08 -0.85 3.77
N PRO A 43 -5.92 -0.84 4.83
CA PRO A 43 -6.66 -2.02 5.24
C PRO A 43 -7.38 -2.68 4.06
N ARG A 44 -7.43 -4.01 4.05
CA ARG A 44 -8.17 -4.76 3.03
C ARG A 44 -9.65 -4.38 3.13
N THR A 45 -10.24 -3.96 2.01
CA THR A 45 -11.66 -3.57 1.91
C THR A 45 -12.49 -4.58 1.11
N ILE A 46 -11.84 -5.47 0.37
CA ILE A 46 -12.50 -6.52 -0.42
C ILE A 46 -12.56 -7.77 0.46
N THR A 47 -13.77 -8.28 0.70
CA THR A 47 -14.02 -9.50 1.46
C THR A 47 -13.60 -10.74 0.66
N ASP A 48 -13.34 -11.85 1.36
CA ASP A 48 -12.93 -13.09 0.68
C ASP A 48 -14.06 -13.65 -0.21
N GLY A 49 -15.34 -13.48 0.15
CA GLY A 49 -16.47 -13.87 -0.71
C GLY A 49 -16.52 -13.08 -2.04
N ARG A 50 -16.11 -11.81 -2.04
CA ARG A 50 -15.94 -11.03 -3.29
C ARG A 50 -14.74 -11.49 -4.11
N VAL A 51 -13.69 -12.00 -3.46
CA VAL A 51 -12.54 -12.60 -4.16
C VAL A 51 -12.95 -13.92 -4.82
N GLU A 52 -13.71 -14.75 -4.12
CA GLU A 52 -14.25 -16.01 -4.63
C GLU A 52 -15.17 -15.78 -5.84
N GLU A 53 -16.10 -14.81 -5.75
CA GLU A 53 -16.96 -14.40 -6.86
C GLU A 53 -16.15 -14.07 -8.13
N VAL A 54 -15.06 -13.30 -7.97
CA VAL A 54 -14.16 -12.97 -9.09
C VAL A 54 -13.46 -14.22 -9.64
N ILE A 55 -12.96 -15.10 -8.76
CA ILE A 55 -12.26 -16.32 -9.18
C ILE A 55 -13.17 -17.20 -10.02
N VAL A 56 -14.34 -17.56 -9.48
CA VAL A 56 -15.34 -18.40 -10.16
C VAL A 56 -15.69 -17.80 -11.51
N LYS A 57 -16.03 -16.51 -11.55
CA LYS A 57 -16.46 -15.85 -12.79
C LYS A 57 -15.38 -15.79 -13.86
N THR A 58 -14.11 -15.60 -13.47
CA THR A 58 -13.00 -15.60 -14.42
C THR A 58 -12.63 -16.98 -14.96
N LEU A 59 -12.95 -18.05 -14.23
CA LEU A 59 -12.69 -19.43 -14.64
C LEU A 59 -13.83 -20.00 -15.49
N GLU A 60 -15.06 -19.60 -15.22
CA GLU A 60 -16.25 -20.24 -15.79
C GLU A 60 -16.90 -19.44 -16.92
N SER A 61 -16.49 -18.18 -17.13
CA SER A 61 -17.13 -17.31 -18.13
C SER A 61 -16.16 -16.34 -18.77
N THR A 62 -16.57 -15.79 -19.91
CA THR A 62 -15.93 -14.66 -20.58
C THR A 62 -16.92 -13.51 -20.73
N PRO A 63 -16.45 -12.26 -20.83
CA PRO A 63 -17.34 -11.13 -21.07
C PRO A 63 -18.02 -11.24 -22.44
N LYS A 64 -19.23 -10.68 -22.54
CA LYS A 64 -20.07 -10.76 -23.74
C LYS A 64 -19.37 -10.36 -25.04
N ASP A 65 -18.51 -9.34 -24.99
CA ASP A 65 -17.88 -8.72 -26.16
C ASP A 65 -16.35 -8.89 -26.19
N ALA A 66 -15.78 -9.82 -25.40
CA ALA A 66 -14.34 -10.09 -25.42
C ALA A 66 -13.98 -11.52 -25.00
N THR A 67 -12.83 -12.01 -25.48
CA THR A 67 -12.35 -13.37 -25.17
C THR A 67 -11.78 -13.51 -23.76
N HIS A 68 -11.48 -12.40 -23.08
CA HIS A 68 -10.90 -12.38 -21.74
C HIS A 68 -11.48 -11.23 -20.91
N TRP A 69 -11.54 -11.43 -19.60
CA TRP A 69 -11.86 -10.37 -18.66
C TRP A 69 -10.75 -9.33 -18.58
N SER A 70 -11.10 -8.07 -18.81
CA SER A 70 -10.29 -6.95 -18.33
C SER A 70 -10.60 -6.68 -16.86
N THR A 71 -9.66 -6.09 -16.12
CA THR A 71 -9.91 -5.65 -14.74
C THR A 71 -11.15 -4.75 -14.65
N ARG A 72 -11.34 -3.87 -15.64
CA ARG A 72 -12.46 -2.93 -15.69
C ARG A 72 -13.81 -3.60 -15.91
N SER A 73 -13.88 -4.55 -16.84
CA SER A 73 -15.11 -5.29 -17.14
C SER A 73 -15.47 -6.24 -15.99
N MET A 74 -14.50 -6.95 -15.43
CA MET A 74 -14.71 -7.78 -14.24
C MET A 74 -15.19 -6.95 -13.04
N ALA A 75 -14.54 -5.83 -12.76
CA ALA A 75 -14.95 -4.96 -11.65
C ALA A 75 -16.38 -4.43 -11.80
N ARG A 76 -16.81 -4.05 -13.02
CA ARG A 76 -18.20 -3.66 -13.29
C ARG A 76 -19.17 -4.81 -13.04
N GLU A 77 -18.79 -5.99 -13.52
CA GLU A 77 -19.61 -7.20 -13.47
C GLU A 77 -19.89 -7.68 -12.04
N VAL A 78 -18.90 -7.56 -11.13
CA VAL A 78 -19.05 -7.97 -9.71
C VAL A 78 -19.32 -6.78 -8.77
N GLY A 79 -19.51 -5.57 -9.30
CA GLY A 79 -19.78 -4.37 -8.50
C GLY A 79 -18.61 -3.87 -7.63
N LEU A 80 -17.37 -4.12 -8.04
CA LEU A 80 -16.16 -3.61 -7.39
C LEU A 80 -15.72 -2.26 -7.99
N PRO A 81 -15.10 -1.37 -7.19
CA PRO A 81 -14.51 -0.14 -7.72
C PRO A 81 -13.39 -0.48 -8.70
N GLN A 82 -13.20 0.35 -9.72
CA GLN A 82 -12.23 0.12 -10.80
C GLN A 82 -10.77 -0.06 -10.33
N SER A 83 -10.42 0.54 -9.20
CA SER A 83 -9.10 0.42 -8.57
C SER A 83 -8.95 -0.83 -7.68
N ALA A 84 -9.97 -1.67 -7.58
CA ALA A 84 -9.93 -2.90 -6.82
C ALA A 84 -8.86 -3.83 -7.39
N ARG A 85 -7.82 -4.10 -6.59
CA ARG A 85 -6.79 -5.08 -6.90
C ARG A 85 -6.94 -6.24 -5.93
N ALA A 86 -7.52 -7.33 -6.39
CA ALA A 86 -7.47 -8.59 -5.66
C ALA A 86 -6.06 -9.17 -5.80
N ARG A 87 -5.40 -9.52 -4.69
CA ARG A 87 -4.18 -10.32 -4.71
C ARG A 87 -4.59 -11.79 -4.76
N GLY A 88 -4.83 -12.30 -5.96
CA GLY A 88 -5.13 -13.71 -6.21
C GLY A 88 -4.21 -14.24 -7.30
N ARG A 89 -3.59 -15.40 -7.07
CA ARG A 89 -2.81 -16.09 -8.10
C ARG A 89 -3.81 -16.87 -8.95
N ALA A 90 -4.25 -16.29 -10.08
CA ALA A 90 -5.10 -17.02 -11.02
C ALA A 90 -4.29 -18.19 -11.57
N VAL A 91 -4.66 -19.41 -11.18
CA VAL A 91 -4.17 -20.62 -11.84
C VAL A 91 -4.98 -20.73 -13.13
N ARG A 92 -4.35 -20.41 -14.25
CA ARG A 92 -4.90 -20.75 -15.56
C ARG A 92 -4.78 -22.27 -15.70
N GLY A 93 -5.93 -22.94 -15.84
CA GLY A 93 -6.03 -24.26 -16.44
C GLY A 93 -6.01 -24.17 -17.96
#